data_AF-A0A8H8SNT5-F1
#
_entry.id   AF-A0A8H8SNT5-F1
#
_cell.length_a   1.000
_cell.length_b   1.000
_cell.length_c   1.000
_cell.angle_alpha   90.00
_cell.angle_beta   90.00
_cell.angle_gamma   90.00
#
_symmetry.space_group_name_H-M   'P 1'
#
loop_
_entity.id
_entity.type
_entity.pdbx_description
1 polymer ?
#
loop_
_entity_poly.entity_id
_entity_poly.type
_entity_poly.pdbx_seq_one_letter_code
_entity_poly.pdbx_strand_id
1 'polypeptide(L)'
;MMHGPGSAEEEERLKQIKLEDLAYVHKIPLKKLADEFEYMFAFDWSSNPLSMGAFGLFGPSQFREFYRHVTRPAARGQMYFVGETFSTTHRWVAGALNSAERGVLQLLQHHRLATHNKGHEEDYIEKFLQKWKPDLEVPKEAIFKQLVASLVIQHDEFDKHQ
;
A
#
# COMPACT_ATOMS: atom_id res chain seq x y z
N MET A 1 -15.58 -11.39 15.64
CA MET A 1 -14.41 -11.33 14.74
C MET A 1 -14.74 -12.24 13.58
N MET A 2 -14.86 -11.77 12.34
CA MET A 2 -15.12 -12.68 11.22
C MET A 2 -13.91 -12.85 10.32
N HIS A 3 -13.33 -14.03 10.46
CA HIS A 3 -12.23 -14.55 9.69
C HIS A 3 -12.72 -15.79 8.95
N GLY A 4 -12.76 -15.72 7.62
CA GLY A 4 -13.30 -16.83 6.83
C GLY A 4 -14.80 -17.04 7.05
N PRO A 5 -15.33 -18.25 6.80
CA PRO A 5 -16.75 -18.53 6.90
C PRO A 5 -17.28 -18.15 8.28
N GLY A 6 -18.40 -17.43 8.32
CA GLY A 6 -19.07 -17.07 9.57
C GLY A 6 -19.60 -18.30 10.30
N SER A 7 -20.32 -18.12 11.40
CA SER A 7 -21.13 -19.22 11.91
C SER A 7 -22.13 -19.68 10.84
N ALA A 8 -22.52 -20.95 10.84
CA ALA A 8 -23.44 -21.48 9.82
C ALA A 8 -24.76 -20.67 9.71
N GLU A 9 -25.23 -20.09 10.82
CA GLU A 9 -26.39 -19.20 10.84
C GLU A 9 -26.12 -17.87 10.12
N GLU A 10 -24.96 -17.25 10.36
CA GLU A 10 -24.55 -16.02 9.67
C GLU A 10 -24.34 -16.24 8.18
N GLU A 11 -23.77 -17.39 7.80
CA GLU A 11 -23.59 -17.77 6.40
C GLU A 11 -24.92 -17.98 5.68
N GLU A 12 -25.86 -18.70 6.30
CA GLU A 12 -27.18 -18.93 5.70
C GLU A 12 -27.96 -17.61 5.59
N ARG A 13 -27.88 -16.74 6.61
CA ARG A 13 -28.48 -15.41 6.56
C ARG A 13 -27.88 -14.56 5.44
N LEU A 14 -26.56 -14.56 5.29
CA LEU A 14 -25.88 -13.83 4.22
C LEU A 14 -26.28 -14.37 2.85
N LYS A 15 -26.31 -15.69 2.68
CA LYS A 15 -26.77 -16.36 1.45
C LYS A 15 -28.19 -15.95 1.11
N GLN A 16 -29.13 -15.99 2.06
CA GLN A 16 -30.51 -15.59 1.84
C GLN A 16 -30.60 -14.14 1.33
N ILE A 17 -29.95 -13.20 2.03
CA ILE A 17 -29.92 -11.78 1.64
C ILE A 17 -29.35 -11.62 0.23
N LYS A 18 -28.25 -12.31 -0.10
CA LYS A 18 -27.63 -12.20 -1.43
C LYS A 18 -28.51 -12.77 -2.54
N LEU A 19 -29.19 -13.89 -2.32
CA LEU A 19 -30.11 -14.46 -3.31
C LEU A 19 -31.36 -13.57 -3.50
N GLU A 20 -31.89 -12.98 -2.42
CA GLU A 20 -32.99 -12.01 -2.48
C GLU A 20 -32.60 -10.73 -3.24
N ASP A 21 -31.41 -10.16 -2.94
CA ASP A 21 -30.85 -9.00 -3.66
C ASP A 21 -30.68 -9.31 -5.15
N LEU A 22 -30.11 -10.46 -5.49
CA LEU A 22 -29.91 -10.90 -6.88
C LEU A 22 -31.24 -11.09 -7.61
N ALA A 23 -32.23 -11.73 -6.97
CA ALA A 23 -33.56 -11.89 -7.52
C ALA A 23 -34.21 -10.53 -7.82
N TYR A 24 -34.08 -9.58 -6.88
CA TYR A 24 -34.64 -8.24 -7.02
C TYR A 24 -33.97 -7.43 -8.14
N VAL A 25 -32.64 -7.41 -8.21
CA VAL A 25 -31.88 -6.63 -9.20
C VAL A 25 -32.05 -7.21 -10.60
N HIS A 26 -31.95 -8.53 -10.74
CA HIS A 26 -31.97 -9.20 -12.05
C HIS A 26 -33.37 -9.62 -12.52
N LYS A 27 -34.41 -9.43 -11.69
CA LYS A 27 -35.81 -9.84 -11.97
C LYS A 27 -35.93 -11.34 -12.25
N ILE A 28 -35.14 -12.14 -11.54
CA ILE A 28 -35.17 -13.61 -11.62
C ILE A 28 -35.93 -14.13 -10.38
N PRO A 29 -36.82 -15.14 -10.51
CA PRO A 29 -37.47 -15.71 -9.34
C PRO A 29 -36.45 -16.25 -8.33
N LEU A 30 -36.59 -15.86 -7.05
CA LEU A 30 -35.69 -16.30 -5.97
C LEU A 30 -35.52 -17.83 -5.95
N LYS A 31 -36.62 -18.56 -6.13
CA LYS A 31 -36.60 -20.02 -6.19
C LYS A 31 -35.61 -20.55 -7.23
N LYS A 32 -35.57 -19.95 -8.42
CA LYS A 32 -34.64 -20.36 -9.47
C LYS A 32 -33.19 -20.18 -9.03
N LEU A 33 -32.85 -19.03 -8.44
CA LEU A 33 -31.50 -18.77 -7.94
C LEU A 33 -31.13 -19.69 -6.75
N ALA A 34 -32.09 -20.02 -5.90
CA ALA A 34 -31.89 -20.95 -4.79
C ALA A 34 -31.67 -22.39 -5.27
N ASP A 35 -32.42 -22.83 -6.28
CA ASP A 35 -32.29 -24.17 -6.89
C ASP A 35 -30.95 -24.33 -7.64
N GLU A 36 -30.39 -23.23 -8.16
CA GLU A 36 -29.10 -23.19 -8.89
C GLU A 36 -27.90 -22.82 -7.99
N PHE A 37 -28.11 -22.57 -6.68
CA PHE A 37 -27.04 -22.19 -5.78
C PHE A 37 -26.15 -23.39 -5.43
N GLU A 38 -24.85 -23.29 -5.73
CA GLU A 38 -23.87 -24.32 -5.39
C GLU A 38 -23.04 -23.98 -4.14
N TYR A 39 -22.43 -22.78 -4.11
CA TYR A 39 -21.48 -22.40 -3.07
C TYR A 39 -21.30 -20.89 -2.96
N MET A 40 -20.91 -20.42 -1.77
CA MET A 40 -20.50 -19.04 -1.50
C MET A 40 -19.31 -19.02 -0.54
N PHE A 41 -18.41 -18.07 -0.75
CA PHE A 41 -17.36 -17.72 0.21
C PHE A 41 -17.35 -16.20 0.39
N ALA A 42 -17.61 -15.76 1.63
CA ALA A 42 -17.56 -14.35 1.99
C ALA A 42 -16.22 -14.02 2.66
N PHE A 43 -15.70 -12.82 2.41
CA PHE A 43 -14.46 -12.36 3.02
C PHE A 43 -14.60 -10.92 3.52
N ASP A 44 -14.32 -10.72 4.81
CA ASP A 44 -14.25 -9.40 5.44
C ASP A 44 -12.80 -8.97 5.62
N TRP A 45 -12.36 -8.03 4.78
CA TRP A 45 -11.02 -7.45 4.84
C TRP A 45 -10.76 -6.67 6.15
N SER A 46 -11.81 -6.14 6.79
CA SER A 46 -11.68 -5.34 8.02
C SER A 46 -11.34 -6.21 9.23
N SER A 47 -11.81 -7.46 9.22
CA SER A 47 -11.58 -8.43 10.28
C SER A 47 -10.30 -9.25 10.09
N ASN A 48 -9.61 -9.12 8.95
CA ASN A 48 -8.31 -9.76 8.72
C ASN A 48 -7.21 -9.01 9.52
N PRO A 49 -6.44 -9.63 10.43
CA PRO A 49 -5.44 -9.02 11.30
C PRO A 49 -4.17 -8.67 10.55
N LEU A 50 -3.97 -9.22 9.34
CA LEU A 50 -2.83 -8.86 8.50
C LEU A 50 -3.07 -7.59 7.69
N SER A 51 -4.32 -7.28 7.35
CA SER A 51 -4.67 -6.08 6.57
C SER A 51 -5.44 -5.03 7.37
N MET A 52 -6.21 -5.45 8.37
CA MET A 52 -7.06 -4.65 9.28
C MET A 52 -7.94 -3.63 8.54
N GLY A 53 -8.40 -4.01 7.35
CA GLY A 53 -9.00 -3.13 6.37
C GLY A 53 -8.78 -3.63 4.95
N ALA A 54 -9.53 -3.04 4.01
CA ALA A 54 -9.39 -3.35 2.58
C ALA A 54 -8.28 -2.55 1.91
N PHE A 55 -8.16 -1.26 2.26
CA PHE A 55 -7.22 -0.31 1.66
C PHE A 55 -7.17 1.00 2.46
N GLY A 56 -6.13 1.80 2.24
CA GLY A 56 -5.98 3.16 2.74
C GLY A 56 -6.97 4.11 2.10
N LEU A 57 -7.87 4.66 2.92
CA LEU A 57 -8.76 5.75 2.53
C LEU A 57 -8.58 6.90 3.51
N PHE A 58 -7.84 7.91 3.06
CA PHE A 58 -7.55 9.07 3.89
C PHE A 58 -8.79 9.96 4.04
N GLY A 59 -9.05 10.37 5.27
CA GLY A 59 -10.04 11.38 5.60
C GLY A 59 -9.59 12.79 5.22
N PRO A 60 -10.42 13.80 5.51
CA PRO A 60 -10.12 15.20 5.22
C PRO A 60 -8.73 15.61 5.74
N SER A 61 -7.97 16.30 4.89
CA SER A 61 -6.61 16.81 5.17
C SER A 61 -5.53 15.76 5.45
N GLN A 62 -5.86 14.49 5.71
CA GLN A 62 -4.88 13.46 6.09
C GLN A 62 -3.79 13.25 5.03
N PHE A 63 -4.11 13.41 3.75
CA PHE A 63 -3.10 13.34 2.69
C PHE A 63 -2.06 14.44 2.82
N ARG A 64 -2.47 15.68 3.12
CA ARG A 64 -1.55 16.80 3.27
C ARG A 64 -0.69 16.64 4.53
N GLU A 65 -1.30 16.22 5.63
CA GLU A 65 -0.64 16.12 6.93
C GLU A 65 0.27 14.88 6.98
N PHE A 66 -0.23 13.68 6.69
CA PHE A 66 0.50 12.44 6.96
C PHE A 66 1.40 11.97 5.81
N TYR A 67 0.99 12.16 4.55
CA TYR A 67 1.68 11.57 3.40
C TYR A 67 3.18 11.92 3.37
N ARG A 68 3.50 13.17 3.70
CA ARG A 68 4.88 13.66 3.75
C ARG A 68 5.70 13.03 4.86
N HIS A 69 5.10 12.63 5.98
CA HIS A 69 5.81 11.99 7.08
C HIS A 69 6.01 10.49 6.81
N VAL A 70 4.97 9.80 6.31
CA VAL A 70 5.02 8.35 6.11
C VAL A 70 5.84 7.91 4.90
N THR A 71 6.08 8.79 3.93
CA THR A 71 6.90 8.48 2.74
C THR A 71 8.39 8.79 2.91
N ARG A 72 8.78 9.43 4.03
CA ARG A 72 10.19 9.70 4.34
C ARG A 72 10.87 8.44 4.87
N PRO A 73 12.14 8.20 4.53
CA PRO A 73 12.93 7.15 5.17
C PRO A 73 13.01 7.38 6.68
N ALA A 74 12.85 6.33 7.46
CA ALA A 74 12.98 6.33 8.92
C ALA A 74 14.27 5.64 9.36
N ALA A 75 14.59 5.70 10.66
CA ALA A 75 15.73 5.02 11.28
C ALA A 75 17.07 5.28 10.53
N ARG A 76 17.37 6.54 10.22
CA ARG A 76 18.59 6.96 9.50
C ARG A 76 18.77 6.22 8.17
N GLY A 77 17.69 6.03 7.41
CA GLY A 77 17.72 5.35 6.11
C GLY A 77 17.75 3.83 6.17
N GLN A 78 17.36 3.23 7.31
CA GLN A 78 17.27 1.77 7.46
C GLN A 78 15.84 1.24 7.36
N MET A 79 14.85 2.13 7.37
CA MET A 79 13.43 1.76 7.32
C MET A 79 12.70 2.57 6.26
N TYR A 80 11.92 1.90 5.42
CA TYR A 80 11.17 2.49 4.32
C TYR A 80 9.75 1.92 4.32
N PHE A 81 8.75 2.80 4.43
CA PHE A 81 7.35 2.39 4.32
C PHE A 81 6.94 2.32 2.85
N VAL A 82 6.44 1.15 2.44
CA VAL A 82 5.95 0.85 1.09
C VAL A 82 4.64 0.06 1.19
N GLY A 83 3.80 0.17 0.18
CA GLY A 83 2.41 -0.28 0.18
C GLY A 83 1.49 0.78 -0.44
N GLU A 84 0.29 0.38 -0.84
CA GLU A 84 -0.61 1.27 -1.59
C GLU A 84 -0.97 2.57 -0.83
N THR A 85 -1.14 2.50 0.50
CA THR A 85 -1.39 3.65 1.38
C THR A 85 -0.24 4.66 1.41
N PHE A 86 0.97 4.25 1.00
CA PHE A 86 2.16 5.09 0.95
C PHE A 86 2.46 5.61 -0.47
N SER A 87 1.40 5.78 -1.25
CA SER A 87 1.39 6.32 -2.62
C SER A 87 0.26 7.34 -2.80
N THR A 88 0.23 8.04 -3.93
CA THR A 88 -0.91 8.90 -4.32
C THR A 88 -2.06 8.11 -4.95
N THR A 89 -1.88 6.83 -5.23
CA THR A 89 -2.80 5.98 -6.01
C THR A 89 -3.35 4.87 -5.12
N HIS A 90 -4.01 5.28 -4.02
CA HIS A 90 -4.57 4.32 -3.07
C HIS A 90 -5.55 3.34 -3.74
N ARG A 91 -5.72 2.15 -3.14
CA ARG A 91 -6.64 1.07 -3.52
C ARG A 91 -6.23 0.27 -4.75
N TRP A 92 -5.15 0.66 -5.42
CA TRP A 92 -4.71 0.03 -6.65
C TRP A 92 -3.33 -0.59 -6.50
N VAL A 93 -3.11 -1.69 -7.24
CA VAL A 93 -1.79 -2.34 -7.36
C VAL A 93 -0.74 -1.34 -7.84
N ALA A 94 -1.10 -0.42 -8.74
CA ALA A 94 -0.24 0.66 -9.18
C ALA A 94 0.32 1.50 -8.01
N GLY A 95 -0.49 1.80 -7.00
CA GLY A 95 -0.02 2.50 -5.80
C GLY A 95 1.04 1.72 -5.02
N ALA A 96 0.83 0.40 -4.86
CA ALA A 96 1.81 -0.47 -4.22
C ALA A 96 3.13 -0.49 -5.01
N LEU A 97 3.07 -0.65 -6.34
CA LEU A 97 4.24 -0.62 -7.21
C LEU A 97 4.99 0.72 -7.18
N ASN A 98 4.26 1.85 -7.25
CA ASN A 98 4.82 3.20 -7.16
C ASN A 98 5.60 3.41 -5.85
N SER A 99 4.99 3.01 -4.73
CA SER A 99 5.62 3.16 -3.42
C SER A 99 6.84 2.25 -3.26
N ALA A 100 6.80 1.04 -3.82
CA ALA A 100 7.91 0.10 -3.80
C ALA A 100 9.09 0.62 -4.63
N GLU A 101 8.82 1.14 -5.83
CA GLU A 101 9.83 1.80 -6.66
C GLU A 101 10.49 2.97 -5.91
N ARG A 102 9.68 3.86 -5.31
CA ARG A 102 10.19 4.94 -4.46
C ARG A 102 11.08 4.39 -3.34
N GLY A 103 10.64 3.37 -2.61
CA GLY A 103 11.38 2.79 -1.50
C GLY A 103 12.75 2.23 -1.92
N VAL A 104 12.78 1.48 -3.03
CA VAL A 104 14.04 0.95 -3.60
C VAL A 104 14.95 2.09 -4.05
N LEU A 105 14.44 3.10 -4.74
CA LEU A 105 15.23 4.27 -5.14
C LEU A 105 15.79 5.02 -3.94
N GLN A 106 15.00 5.22 -2.88
CA GLN A 106 15.46 5.85 -1.64
C GLN A 106 16.53 5.01 -0.94
N LEU A 107 16.42 3.68 -0.94
CA LEU A 107 17.43 2.75 -0.40
C LEU A 107 18.75 2.85 -1.17
N LEU A 108 18.70 2.74 -2.50
CA LEU A 108 19.89 2.79 -3.36
C LEU A 108 20.58 4.15 -3.26
N GLN A 109 19.81 5.24 -3.22
CA GLN A 109 20.35 6.58 -3.05
C GLN A 109 20.98 6.77 -1.67
N HIS A 110 20.36 6.25 -0.60
CA HIS A 110 20.94 6.33 0.74
C HIS A 110 22.23 5.53 0.83
N HIS A 111 22.27 4.31 0.28
CA HIS A 111 23.48 3.51 0.17
C HIS A 111 24.60 4.29 -0.54
N ARG A 112 24.32 4.90 -1.70
CA ARG A 112 25.28 5.71 -2.46
C ARG A 112 25.84 6.90 -1.67
N LEU A 113 25.01 7.55 -0.86
CA LEU A 113 25.44 8.66 -0.01
C LEU A 113 26.33 8.17 1.16
N ALA A 114 26.00 7.02 1.76
CA ALA A 114 26.78 6.44 2.85
C ALA A 114 28.15 5.90 2.40
N THR A 115 28.29 5.54 1.12
CA THR A 115 29.47 4.85 0.57
C THR A 115 30.36 5.74 -0.29
N HIS A 116 30.15 7.07 -0.28
CA HIS A 116 30.65 8.08 -1.22
C HIS A 116 32.19 8.29 -1.31
N ASN A 117 33.00 7.22 -1.28
CA ASN A 117 34.46 7.27 -1.29
C ASN A 117 35.16 6.03 -1.90
N LYS A 118 34.51 5.22 -2.74
CA LYS A 118 35.18 4.11 -3.45
C LYS A 118 34.84 4.14 -4.93
N GLY A 119 35.75 4.67 -5.75
CA GLY A 119 35.57 5.04 -7.16
C GLY A 119 35.24 3.94 -8.18
N HIS A 120 34.53 2.87 -7.80
CA HIS A 120 34.10 1.77 -8.66
C HIS A 120 32.80 1.12 -8.18
N GLU A 121 31.85 1.87 -7.62
CA GLU A 121 30.53 1.30 -7.32
C GLU A 121 29.67 1.30 -8.57
N GLU A 122 29.23 0.12 -8.99
CA GLU A 122 28.23 -0.04 -10.03
C GLU A 122 27.03 0.88 -9.75
N ASP A 123 26.55 1.62 -10.75
CA ASP A 123 25.38 2.47 -10.55
C ASP A 123 24.11 1.60 -10.49
N TYR A 124 23.82 1.08 -9.29
CA TYR A 124 22.64 0.27 -9.02
C TYR A 124 21.34 1.04 -9.27
N ILE A 125 21.35 2.38 -9.17
CA ILE A 125 20.19 3.22 -9.48
C ILE A 125 19.94 3.16 -10.98
N GLU A 126 20.97 3.36 -11.81
CA GLU A 126 20.85 3.26 -13.26
C GLU A 126 20.45 1.85 -13.69
N LYS A 127 21.09 0.80 -13.14
CA LYS A 127 20.71 -0.60 -13.43
C LYS A 127 19.26 -0.90 -13.07
N PHE A 128 18.79 -0.41 -11.93
CA PHE A 128 17.40 -0.56 -11.53
C PHE A 128 16.47 0.13 -12.51
N LEU A 129 16.72 1.41 -12.84
CA LEU A 129 15.92 2.18 -13.79
C LEU A 129 15.99 1.64 -15.23
N GLN A 130 17.04 0.92 -15.60
CA GLN A 130 17.12 0.27 -16.91
C GLN A 130 16.21 -0.96 -16.98
N LYS A 131 16.10 -1.74 -15.88
CA LYS A 131 15.29 -2.96 -15.80
C LYS A 131 13.84 -2.70 -15.40
N TRP A 132 13.63 -1.74 -14.51
CA TRP A 132 12.34 -1.35 -13.96
C TRP A 132 11.90 -0.03 -14.59
N LYS A 133 11.09 -0.14 -15.65
CA LYS A 133 10.51 0.99 -16.40
C LYS A 133 9.00 0.88 -16.54
N PRO A 134 8.25 0.67 -15.44
CA PRO A 134 6.81 0.69 -15.53
C PRO A 134 6.35 2.13 -15.84
N ASP A 135 5.24 2.27 -16.56
CA ASP A 135 4.63 3.58 -16.84
C ASP A 135 3.85 4.03 -15.60
N LEU A 136 4.62 4.43 -14.59
CA LEU A 136 4.20 4.76 -13.25
C LEU A 136 4.89 6.09 -12.92
N GLU A 137 4.12 7.18 -12.85
CA GLU A 137 4.59 8.57 -12.83
C GLU A 137 5.41 8.96 -11.57
N VAL A 138 6.53 8.30 -11.29
CA VAL A 138 7.36 8.55 -10.09
C VAL A 138 8.39 9.66 -10.38
N PRO A 139 8.28 10.85 -9.73
CA PRO A 139 9.17 11.98 -10.02
C PRO A 139 10.50 11.88 -9.25
N LYS A 140 11.59 11.59 -9.99
CA LYS A 140 12.94 11.32 -9.45
C LYS A 140 13.54 12.47 -8.63
N GLU A 141 13.39 13.71 -9.11
CA GLU A 141 13.92 14.89 -8.42
C GLU A 141 13.26 15.09 -7.05
N ALA A 142 11.96 14.80 -6.96
CA ALA A 142 11.22 14.88 -5.71
C ALA A 142 11.75 13.86 -4.69
N ILE A 143 12.11 12.65 -5.12
CA ILE A 143 12.70 11.62 -4.26
C ILE A 143 14.02 12.08 -3.65
N PHE A 144 14.92 12.63 -4.46
CA PHE A 144 16.23 13.10 -3.98
C PHE A 144 16.06 14.22 -2.95
N LYS A 145 15.23 15.23 -3.27
CA LYS A 145 14.91 16.33 -2.34
C LYS A 145 14.30 15.82 -1.04
N GLN A 146 13.39 14.85 -1.13
CA GLN A 146 12.77 14.23 0.04
C GLN A 146 13.79 13.51 0.91
N LEU A 147 14.73 12.76 0.33
CA LEU A 147 15.77 12.06 1.08
C LEU A 147 16.66 13.04 1.86
N VAL A 148 17.17 14.09 1.19
CA VAL A 148 18.02 15.10 1.82
C VAL A 148 17.28 15.79 2.96
N ALA A 149 16.04 16.23 2.73
CA ALA A 149 15.22 16.84 3.76
C ALA A 149 14.97 15.89 4.94
N SER A 150 14.78 14.59 4.69
CA SER A 150 14.59 13.59 5.76
C SER A 150 15.83 13.41 6.61
N LEU A 151 17.02 13.38 6.00
CA LEU A 151 18.29 13.25 6.73
C LEU A 151 18.56 14.48 7.61
N VAL A 152 18.32 15.68 7.09
CA VAL A 152 18.46 16.94 7.86
C VAL A 152 17.49 16.96 9.04
N ILE A 153 16.23 16.61 8.81
CA ILE A 153 15.21 16.59 9.86
C ILE A 153 15.54 15.54 10.93
N GLN A 154 16.00 14.34 10.56
CA GLN A 154 16.40 13.31 11.52
C GLN A 154 17.59 13.75 12.38
N HIS A 155 18.59 14.38 11.77
CA HIS A 155 19.71 14.94 12.54
C HIS A 155 19.21 16.01 13.52
N ASP A 156 18.31 16.89 13.09
CA ASP A 156 17.73 17.92 13.94
C ASP A 156 16.86 17.36 15.08
N GLU A 157 16.10 16.29 14.84
CA GLU A 157 15.20 15.67 15.81
C GLU A 157 15.95 14.82 16.85
N PHE A 158 17.00 14.10 16.44
CA PHE A 158 17.64 13.08 17.27
C PHE A 158 19.06 13.41 17.72
N ASP A 159 19.78 14.29 17.03
CA ASP A 159 21.21 14.52 17.26
C ASP A 159 21.55 15.94 17.79
N LYS A 160 20.66 16.92 17.66
CA LYS A 160 20.88 18.31 18.15
C LYS A 160 20.87 18.49 19.68
N HIS A 161 20.47 17.47 20.44
CA HIS A 161 20.31 17.54 21.90
C HIS A 161 21.23 16.58 22.68
N GLN A 162 22.20 15.95 22.00
CA GLN A 162 23.31 15.21 22.62
C GLN A 162 24.55 16.10 22.73
#